data_AF-A0A7D3XNG2-F1
#
_entry.id   AF-A0A7D3XNG2-F1
#
_cell.length_a   1.000
_cell.length_b   1.000
_cell.length_c   1.000
_cell.angle_alpha   90.00
_cell.angle_beta   90.00
_cell.angle_gamma   90.00
#
_symmetry.space_group_name_H-M   'P 1'
#
loop_
_entity.id
_entity.type
_entity.pdbx_description
1 polymer ?
#
loop_
_entity_poly.entity_id
_entity_poly.type
_entity_poly.pdbx_seq_one_letter_code
_entity_poly.pdbx_strand_id
1 'polypeptide(L)'
;MKVTSILLNIKEEDFDLYEEELIHRGWSKIGDRPVFRKMIDETEVEIKEHIPTFSADVYLTVTARNEKGIKNQTVYRILDELRDADKTED
;
A
#
# COMPACT_ATOMS: atom_id res chain seq x y z
N MET A 1 24.27 -7.52 4.22
CA MET A 1 23.33 -6.92 3.24
C MET A 1 22.43 -5.96 3.99
N LYS A 2 22.24 -4.72 3.53
CA LYS A 2 21.38 -3.72 4.20
C LYS A 2 20.05 -3.68 3.46
N VAL A 3 18.96 -4.10 4.10
CA VAL A 3 17.62 -3.95 3.55
C VAL A 3 17.02 -2.68 4.15
N THR A 4 16.55 -1.76 3.31
CA THR A 4 15.75 -0.63 3.77
C THR A 4 14.28 -1.02 3.68
N SER A 5 13.55 -0.80 4.78
CA SER A 5 12.11 -1.04 4.86
C SER A 5 11.40 0.20 5.35
N ILE A 6 10.25 0.50 4.76
CA ILE A 6 9.33 1.55 5.23
C ILE A 6 8.01 0.87 5.55
N LEU A 7 7.41 1.28 6.68
CA LEU A 7 6.05 0.90 7.06
C LEU A 7 5.22 2.18 7.21
N LEU A 8 4.09 2.22 6.52
CA LEU A 8 3.10 3.29 6.60
C LEU A 8 1.77 2.67 7.00
N ASN A 9 1.08 3.33 7.92
CA ASN A 9 -0.30 3.02 8.26
C ASN A 9 -1.16 4.19 7.81
N ILE A 10 -2.12 3.92 6.93
CA ILE A 10 -3.08 4.91 6.44
C ILE A 10 -4.45 4.48 6.97
N LYS A 11 -5.19 5.40 7.58
CA LYS A 11 -6.56 5.14 7.98
C LYS A 11 -7.44 5.27 6.75
N GLU A 12 -8.33 4.31 6.53
CA GLU A 12 -9.21 4.27 5.36
C GLU A 12 -10.67 4.14 5.83
N GLU A 13 -11.59 4.79 5.14
CA GLU A 13 -13.02 4.74 5.44
C GLU A 13 -13.75 3.69 4.57
N ASP A 14 -13.33 3.51 3.31
CA ASP A 14 -13.89 2.51 2.39
C ASP A 14 -12.79 1.73 1.65
N PHE A 15 -12.49 0.53 2.15
CA PHE A 15 -11.45 -0.33 1.60
C PHE A 15 -11.86 -1.03 0.29
N ASP A 16 -13.14 -1.29 0.07
CA ASP A 16 -13.61 -2.04 -1.10
C ASP A 16 -13.39 -1.21 -2.37
N LEU A 17 -13.72 0.10 -2.32
CA LEU A 17 -13.45 1.04 -3.41
C LEU A 17 -11.95 1.17 -3.69
N TYR A 18 -11.14 1.13 -2.63
CA TYR A 18 -9.69 1.20 -2.72
C TYR A 18 -9.09 -0.03 -3.42
N GLU A 19 -9.60 -1.23 -3.14
CA GLU A 19 -9.16 -2.47 -3.76
C GLU A 19 -9.35 -2.44 -5.29
N GLU A 20 -10.52 -2.01 -5.77
CA GLU A 20 -10.81 -1.95 -7.21
C GLU A 20 -9.84 -1.02 -7.96
N GLU A 21 -9.56 0.14 -7.37
CA GLU A 21 -8.64 1.13 -7.92
C GLU A 21 -7.18 0.65 -7.91
N LEU A 22 -6.75 -0.06 -6.87
CA LEU A 22 -5.42 -0.70 -6.85
C LEU A 22 -5.28 -1.68 -8.01
N ILE A 23 -6.27 -2.54 -8.26
CA ILE A 23 -6.23 -3.50 -9.37
C ILE A 23 -6.17 -2.75 -10.71
N HIS A 24 -6.99 -1.70 -10.89
CA HIS A 24 -6.98 -0.88 -12.09
C HIS A 24 -5.62 -0.23 -12.37
N ARG A 25 -4.90 0.16 -11.31
CA ARG A 25 -3.56 0.76 -11.37
C ARG A 25 -2.41 -0.24 -11.50
N GLY A 26 -2.73 -1.52 -11.73
CA GLY A 26 -1.75 -2.57 -12.00
C GLY A 26 -1.13 -3.20 -10.75
N TRP A 27 -1.79 -3.08 -9.59
CA TRP A 27 -1.41 -3.87 -8.42
C TRP A 27 -1.89 -5.31 -8.56
N SER A 28 -1.06 -6.26 -8.11
CA SER A 28 -1.38 -7.69 -8.16
C SER A 28 -1.91 -8.15 -6.80
N LYS A 29 -3.15 -8.64 -6.75
CA LYS A 29 -3.72 -9.29 -5.57
C LYS A 29 -3.06 -10.65 -5.33
N ILE A 30 -2.68 -10.95 -4.08
CA ILE A 30 -1.98 -12.17 -3.70
C ILE A 30 -2.96 -13.14 -3.05
N GLY A 31 -3.38 -14.14 -3.85
CA GLY A 31 -4.35 -15.15 -3.42
C GLY A 31 -5.71 -14.54 -3.07
N ASP A 32 -6.42 -15.17 -2.14
CA ASP A 32 -7.77 -14.76 -1.74
C ASP A 32 -7.79 -13.73 -0.60
N ARG A 33 -6.63 -13.16 -0.23
CA ARG A 33 -6.52 -12.17 0.85
C ARG A 33 -6.47 -10.75 0.29
N PRO A 34 -6.89 -9.72 1.05
CA PRO A 34 -6.76 -8.30 0.66
C PRO A 34 -5.29 -7.85 0.81
N VAL A 35 -4.42 -8.49 0.04
CA VAL A 35 -2.98 -8.24 -0.01
C VAL A 35 -2.62 -7.91 -1.44
N PHE A 36 -2.09 -6.72 -1.68
CA PHE A 36 -1.73 -6.22 -3.00
C PHE A 36 -0.24 -6.00 -3.08
N ARG A 37 0.35 -6.28 -4.24
CA ARG A 37 1.78 -6.08 -4.47
C ARG A 37 2.04 -5.41 -5.80
N LYS A 38 3.03 -4.52 -5.82
CA LYS A 38 3.54 -3.86 -7.02
C LYS A 38 5.03 -3.58 -6.86
N MET A 39 5.76 -3.66 -7.98
CA MET A 39 7.13 -3.16 -8.06
C MET A 39 7.09 -1.70 -8.48
N ILE A 40 7.64 -0.82 -7.64
CA ILE A 40 7.83 0.60 -7.97
C ILE A 40 9.34 0.86 -8.03
N ASP A 41 9.83 1.09 -9.24
CA ASP A 41 11.25 1.08 -9.56
C ASP A 41 11.91 -0.27 -9.23
N GLU A 42 12.79 -0.31 -8.23
CA GLU A 42 13.42 -1.53 -7.71
C GLU A 42 12.88 -1.92 -6.32
N THR A 43 11.81 -1.26 -5.86
CA THR A 43 11.24 -1.44 -4.52
C THR A 43 9.97 -2.28 -4.60
N GLU A 44 9.95 -3.39 -3.85
CA GLU A 44 8.73 -4.19 -3.67
C GLU A 44 7.83 -3.48 -2.67
N VAL A 45 6.59 -3.21 -3.05
CA VAL A 45 5.59 -2.58 -2.20
C VAL A 45 4.42 -3.52 -2.02
N GLU A 46 3.99 -3.68 -0.78
CA GLU A 46 2.89 -4.54 -0.38
C GLU A 46 1.89 -3.71 0.44
N ILE A 47 0.60 -3.81 0.11
CA ILE A 47 -0.51 -3.19 0.83
C ILE A 47 -1.35 -4.29 1.44
N LYS A 48 -1.75 -4.12 2.69
CA LYS A 48 -2.65 -5.04 3.38
C LYS A 48 -3.73 -4.28 4.12
N GLU A 49 -4.94 -4.78 4.06
CA GLU A 49 -5.97 -4.39 5.01
C GLU A 49 -5.58 -4.85 6.42
N HIS A 50 -5.78 -3.98 7.40
CA HIS A 50 -5.60 -4.25 8.81
C HIS A 50 -6.72 -3.60 9.61
N ILE A 51 -7.60 -4.44 10.16
CA ILE A 51 -8.67 -4.04 11.07
C ILE A 51 -8.23 -4.41 12.51
N PRO A 52 -7.93 -3.42 13.39
CA PRO A 52 -7.56 -3.70 14.77
C PRO A 52 -8.70 -4.40 15.51
N THR A 53 -8.38 -5.39 16.35
CA THR A 53 -9.36 -6.25 17.06
C THR A 53 -10.38 -5.48 17.92
N PHE A 54 -10.08 -4.24 18.32
CA PHE A 54 -10.93 -3.41 19.18
C PHE A 54 -11.33 -2.06 18.55
N SER A 55 -11.18 -1.90 17.23
CA SER A 55 -11.63 -0.69 16.51
C SER A 55 -12.49 -1.06 15.32
N ALA A 56 -13.44 -0.19 14.98
CA ALA A 56 -14.16 -0.23 13.71
C ALA A 56 -13.37 0.46 12.58
N ASP A 57 -12.23 1.07 12.90
CA ASP A 57 -11.37 1.72 11.91
C ASP A 57 -10.66 0.69 11.02
N VAL A 58 -10.71 0.90 9.71
CA VAL A 58 -9.93 0.14 8.74
C VAL A 58 -8.60 0.87 8.49
N TYR A 59 -7.50 0.12 8.43
CA TYR A 59 -6.19 0.66 8.09
C TYR A 59 -5.58 -0.08 6.91
N LEU A 60 -4.88 0.66 6.06
CA LEU A 60 -3.95 0.14 5.07
C LEU A 60 -2.55 0.08 5.68
N THR A 61 -2.01 -1.13 5.85
CA THR A 61 -0.60 -1.32 6.15
C THR A 61 0.19 -1.42 4.84
N VAL A 62 1.00 -0.41 4.56
CA VAL A 62 1.88 -0.38 3.39
C VAL A 62 3.32 -0.68 3.81
N THR A 63 3.89 -1.72 3.23
CA THR A 63 5.27 -2.14 3.45
C THR A 63 6.06 -2.01 2.16
N ALA A 64 7.11 -1.20 2.15
CA ALA A 64 8.04 -1.08 1.02
C ALA A 64 9.42 -1.64 1.40
N ARG A 65 10.03 -2.46 0.53
CA ARG A 65 11.32 -3.12 0.77
C ARG A 65 12.24 -3.04 -0.44
N ASN A 66 13.50 -2.70 -0.20
CA ASN A 66 14.54 -2.68 -1.23
C ASN A 66 15.93 -3.03 -0.63
N GLU A 67 16.62 -3.99 -1.25
CA GLU A 67 17.97 -4.44 -0.82
C GLU A 67 19.09 -3.45 -1.17
N LYS A 68 18.86 -2.55 -2.13
CA LYS A 68 19.78 -1.48 -2.54
C LYS A 68 19.49 -0.14 -1.84
N GLY A 69 18.43 -0.10 -1.03
CA GLY A 69 17.92 1.10 -0.38
C GLY A 69 16.77 1.75 -1.14
N ILE A 70 15.88 2.40 -0.39
CA ILE A 70 14.70 3.09 -0.95
C ILE A 70 15.06 4.56 -1.16
N LYS A 71 14.92 5.06 -2.39
CA LYS A 71 15.12 6.48 -2.70
C LYS A 71 13.92 7.29 -2.22
N ASN A 72 14.15 8.53 -1.79
CA ASN A 72 13.07 9.43 -1.36
C ASN A 72 11.99 9.61 -2.44
N GLN A 73 12.38 9.72 -3.71
CA GLN A 73 11.45 9.83 -4.84
C GLN A 73 10.51 8.62 -4.96
N THR A 74 11.00 7.42 -4.64
CA THR A 74 10.18 6.21 -4.63
C THR A 74 9.14 6.26 -3.51
N VAL A 75 9.49 6.82 -2.34
CA VAL A 75 8.53 7.04 -1.24
C VAL A 75 7.42 7.99 -1.67
N TYR A 76 7.76 9.12 -2.29
CA TYR A 76 6.76 10.07 -2.79
C TYR A 76 5.85 9.44 -3.85
N ARG A 77 6.40 8.67 -4.79
CA ARG A 77 5.59 7.95 -5.78
C ARG A 77 4.65 6.92 -5.17
N ILE A 78 5.07 6.23 -4.10
CA ILE A 78 4.18 5.33 -3.35
C ILE A 78 3.01 6.13 -2.79
N LEU A 79 3.28 7.26 -2.12
CA LEU A 79 2.23 8.11 -1.55
C LEU A 79 1.29 8.68 -2.62
N ASP A 80 1.83 9.12 -3.76
CA ASP A 80 1.01 9.63 -4.87
C ASP A 80 0.12 8.54 -5.47
N GLU A 81 0.63 7.33 -5.69
CA GLU A 81 -0.18 6.19 -6.16
C GLU A 81 -1.30 5.84 -5.18
N LEU A 82 -1.01 5.87 -3.87
CA LEU A 82 -1.98 5.56 -2.84
C LEU A 82 -3.05 6.64 -2.72
N ARG A 83 -2.67 7.92 -2.79
CA ARG A 83 -3.61 9.05 -2.79
C ARG A 83 -4.48 9.04 -4.04
N ASP A 84 -3.93 8.71 -5.20
CA ASP A 84 -4.70 8.72 -6.43
C ASP A 84 -5.65 7.50 -6.53
N ALA A 85 -5.33 6.42 -5.82
CA ALA A 85 -6.20 5.25 -5.64
C ALA A 85 -7.32 5.50 -4.62
N ASP A 86 -7.10 6.42 -3.69
CA ASP A 86 -8.14 6.90 -2.79
C ASP A 86 -9.18 7.70 -3.57
N LYS A 87 -10.43 7.25 -3.46
CA LYS A 87 -11.62 7.84 -4.10
C LYS A 87 -12.68 8.21 -3.08
N THR A 88 -12.35 8.13 -1.79
CA THR A 88 -13.25 8.58 -0.73
C THR A 88 -13.41 10.10 -0.78
N GLU A 89 -14.56 10.61 -0.34
CA GLU A 89 -14.81 12.05 -0.27
C GLU A 89 -14.02 12.64 0.92
N ASP A 90 -13.35 13.78 0.70
CA ASP A 90 -12.61 14.53 1.74
C ASP A 90 -13.50 15.03 2.90
#